data_AF-H3C5L1-F1
#
_entry.id   AF-H3C5L1-F1
#
_cell.length_a   1.000
_cell.length_b   1.000
_cell.length_c   1.000
_cell.angle_alpha   90.00
_cell.angle_beta   90.00
_cell.angle_gamma   90.00
#
_symmetry.space_group_name_H-M   'P 1'
#
loop_
_entity.id
_entity.type
_entity.pdbx_description
1 polymer ?
#
loop_
_entity_poly.entity_id
_entity_poly.type
_entity_poly.pdbx_seq_one_letter_code
_entity_poly.pdbx_strand_id
1 'polypeptide(L)'
;TSTSNGTDSIHSRSLSPWRWRSTTVRNRIPSTLWEAQCSSNRSPGGQTQVQDLNSVPIYRNILVLTRQNNSRCYTASFRLVAVGCTSVREATS
;
A
#
# COMPACT_ATOMS: atom_id res chain seq x y z
N THR A 1 -5.69 12.28 -18.84
CA THR A 1 -5.94 11.10 -17.99
C THR A 1 -5.26 9.92 -18.64
N SER A 2 -4.09 9.53 -18.15
CA SER A 2 -3.33 8.38 -18.67
C SER A 2 -3.96 7.09 -18.14
N THR A 3 -4.81 6.49 -18.95
CA THR A 3 -5.33 5.14 -18.74
C THR A 3 -4.18 4.16 -18.94
N SER A 4 -3.42 3.86 -17.89
CA SER A 4 -2.49 2.73 -17.94
C SER A 4 -3.33 1.46 -18.09
N ASN A 5 -3.20 0.78 -19.23
CA ASN A 5 -3.67 -0.61 -19.35
C ASN A 5 -3.19 -1.38 -18.11
N GLY A 6 -4.09 -2.11 -17.44
CA GLY A 6 -3.86 -2.75 -16.14
C GLY A 6 -2.71 -3.77 -16.09
N THR A 7 -1.99 -3.97 -17.19
CA THR A 7 -0.80 -4.81 -17.33
C THR A 7 0.51 -4.07 -17.07
N ASP A 8 0.57 -2.73 -17.08
CA ASP A 8 1.85 -1.97 -17.07
C ASP A 8 2.16 -1.18 -15.77
N SER A 9 1.32 -1.35 -14.77
CA SER A 9 1.43 -0.66 -13.50
C SER A 9 2.50 -1.24 -12.55
N ILE A 10 3.11 -0.41 -11.70
CA ILE A 10 4.18 -0.84 -10.78
C ILE A 10 3.76 -2.01 -9.86
N HIS A 11 2.51 -2.01 -9.37
CA HIS A 11 2.02 -3.04 -8.46
C HIS A 11 1.92 -4.46 -9.06
N SER A 12 1.82 -4.58 -10.39
CA SER A 12 1.80 -5.86 -11.10
C SER A 12 3.19 -6.31 -11.56
N ARG A 13 4.12 -5.37 -11.77
CA ARG A 13 5.49 -5.64 -12.25
C ARG A 13 6.54 -5.77 -11.14
N SER A 14 6.18 -5.45 -9.89
CA SER A 14 7.05 -5.64 -8.73
C SER A 14 7.38 -7.12 -8.51
N LEU A 15 8.59 -7.42 -8.00
CA LEU A 15 8.93 -8.76 -7.49
C LEU A 15 8.07 -9.17 -6.29
N SER A 16 7.56 -8.19 -5.55
CA SER A 16 6.58 -8.34 -4.46
C SER A 16 5.28 -7.66 -4.90
N PRO A 17 4.50 -8.27 -5.80
CA PRO A 17 3.31 -7.63 -6.37
C PRO A 17 2.21 -7.45 -5.31
N TRP A 18 1.39 -6.41 -5.46
CA TRP A 18 0.29 -6.12 -4.54
C TRP A 18 -1.01 -5.78 -5.28
N ARG A 19 -2.12 -5.97 -4.59
CA ARG A 19 -3.45 -5.51 -5.01
C ARG A 19 -3.83 -4.28 -4.20
N TRP A 20 -4.72 -3.46 -4.76
CA TRP A 20 -5.26 -2.29 -4.07
C TRP A 20 -6.57 -2.62 -3.37
N ARG A 21 -6.68 -2.28 -2.08
CA ARG A 21 -7.91 -2.36 -1.31
C ARG A 21 -8.39 -0.96 -0.96
N SER A 22 -9.58 -0.58 -1.44
CA SER A 22 -10.18 0.71 -1.12
C SER A 22 -11.02 0.65 0.15
N THR A 23 -10.92 1.68 0.99
CA THR A 23 -11.84 1.92 2.12
C THR A 23 -12.37 3.34 2.07
N THR A 24 -13.70 3.48 1.97
CA THR A 24 -14.38 4.78 1.90
C THR A 24 -15.04 5.13 3.22
N VAL A 25 -14.71 6.30 3.78
CA VAL A 25 -15.32 6.85 4.99
C VAL A 25 -15.93 8.22 4.64
N ARG A 26 -17.25 8.33 4.76
CA ARG A 26 -18.04 9.50 4.29
C ARG A 26 -17.53 10.83 4.86
N ASN A 27 -17.20 10.87 6.15
CA ASN A 27 -16.86 12.11 6.86
C ASN A 27 -15.35 12.38 6.92
N ARG A 28 -14.53 11.70 6.09
CA ARG A 28 -13.07 11.83 6.10
C ARG A 28 -12.57 12.48 4.81
N ILE A 29 -11.46 13.21 4.89
CA ILE A 29 -10.69 13.70 3.74
C ILE A 29 -9.27 13.10 3.83
N PRO A 30 -8.79 12.41 2.76
CA PRO A 30 -9.59 11.91 1.64
C PRO A 30 -10.61 10.87 2.12
N SER A 31 -11.77 10.82 1.44
CA SER A 31 -12.86 9.91 1.82
C SER A 31 -12.48 8.47 1.54
N THR A 32 -11.94 8.21 0.36
CA THR A 32 -11.43 6.90 -0.06
C THR A 32 -9.92 6.85 0.16
N LEU A 33 -9.47 5.82 0.87
CA LEU A 33 -8.05 5.46 0.97
C LEU A 33 -7.83 4.13 0.25
N TRP A 34 -6.74 4.05 -0.49
CA TRP A 34 -6.28 2.82 -1.12
C TRP A 34 -5.07 2.29 -0.36
N GLU A 35 -5.15 1.05 0.08
CA GLU A 35 -4.07 0.35 0.77
C GLU A 35 -3.53 -0.79 -0.10
N ALA A 36 -2.22 -0.93 -0.15
CA ALA A 36 -1.56 -2.05 -0.79
C ALA A 36 -1.72 -3.32 0.07
N GLN A 37 -2.12 -4.42 -0.58
CA GLN A 37 -2.15 -5.75 0.00
C GLN A 37 -1.23 -6.67 -0.81
N CYS A 38 -0.13 -7.12 -0.20
CA CYS A 38 0.82 -7.99 -0.87
C CYS A 38 0.12 -9.26 -1.35
N SER A 39 0.37 -9.66 -2.59
CA SER A 39 -0.31 -10.81 -3.21
C SER A 39 0.22 -12.14 -2.70
N SER A 40 1.45 -12.13 -2.17
CA SER A 40 2.16 -13.27 -1.59
C SER A 40 3.05 -12.76 -0.46
N ASN A 41 3.33 -13.62 0.50
CA ASN A 41 4.33 -13.35 1.56
C ASN A 41 5.76 -13.66 1.07
N ARG A 42 5.89 -14.31 -0.09
CA ARG A 42 7.17 -14.62 -0.74
C ARG A 42 7.28 -13.93 -2.09
N SER A 43 8.49 -13.49 -2.42
CA SER A 43 8.86 -12.97 -3.73
C SER A 43 10.03 -13.77 -4.32
N PRO A 44 10.14 -13.87 -5.66
CA PRO A 44 11.23 -14.57 -6.30
C PRO A 44 12.59 -14.01 -5.89
N GLY A 45 13.53 -14.88 -5.54
CA GLY A 45 14.94 -14.56 -5.59
C GLY A 45 15.35 -14.25 -7.03
N GLY A 46 16.30 -13.34 -7.24
CA GLY A 46 16.83 -13.06 -8.57
C GLY A 46 17.47 -14.29 -9.22
N GLN A 47 17.87 -14.18 -10.49
CA GLN A 47 18.37 -15.29 -11.33
C GLN A 47 19.46 -16.18 -10.71
N THR A 48 20.17 -15.69 -9.70
CA THR A 48 21.29 -16.37 -9.03
C THR A 48 20.99 -16.92 -7.63
N GLN A 49 19.76 -16.79 -7.10
CA GLN A 49 19.47 -17.18 -5.71
C GLN A 49 18.14 -17.93 -5.57
N VAL A 50 18.23 -19.22 -5.18
CA VAL A 50 17.11 -20.18 -4.98
C VAL A 50 16.32 -19.91 -3.69
N GLN A 51 16.64 -18.86 -2.93
CA GLN A 51 15.91 -18.54 -1.71
C GLN A 51 14.76 -17.58 -1.99
N ASP A 52 13.55 -18.02 -1.63
CA ASP A 52 12.37 -17.17 -1.55
C ASP A 52 12.64 -16.01 -0.58
N LEU A 53 12.44 -14.78 -1.06
CA LEU A 53 12.55 -13.56 -0.25
C LEU A 53 11.21 -13.23 0.37
N ASN A 54 11.21 -12.51 1.50
CA ASN A 54 9.97 -12.09 2.13
C ASN A 54 9.39 -10.86 1.42
N SER A 55 8.09 -10.88 1.14
CA SER A 55 7.34 -9.73 0.64
C SER A 55 6.64 -9.05 1.79
N VAL A 56 6.98 -7.79 2.06
CA VAL A 56 6.47 -7.03 3.20
C VAL A 56 5.86 -5.70 2.74
N PRO A 57 4.77 -5.24 3.38
CA PRO A 57 4.15 -3.96 3.06
C PRO A 57 5.02 -2.78 3.51
N ILE A 58 5.04 -1.72 2.71
CA ILE A 58 5.66 -0.44 3.05
C ILE A 58 4.58 0.46 3.64
N TYR A 59 4.77 0.89 4.89
CA TYR A 59 3.81 1.75 5.57
C TYR A 59 4.22 3.22 5.55
N ARG A 60 3.23 4.12 5.47
CA ARG A 60 3.42 5.56 5.62
C ARG A 60 2.31 6.16 6.47
N ASN A 61 2.68 7.13 7.31
CA ASN A 61 1.71 7.98 7.99
C ASN A 61 1.22 9.06 7.04
N ILE A 62 -0.10 9.11 6.84
CA ILE A 62 -0.76 10.18 6.08
C ILE A 62 -1.66 10.98 7.00
N LEU A 63 -1.78 12.29 6.74
CA LEU A 63 -2.72 13.14 7.43
C LEU A 63 -4.13 12.89 6.90
N VAL A 64 -5.09 12.66 7.80
CA VAL A 64 -6.51 12.59 7.48
C VAL A 64 -7.29 13.58 8.33
N LEU A 65 -8.27 14.23 7.70
CA LEU A 65 -9.20 15.13 8.38
C LEU A 65 -10.54 14.41 8.53
N THR A 66 -11.13 14.41 9.73
CA THR A 66 -12.47 13.86 9.96
C THR A 66 -13.41 14.97 10.39
N ARG A 67 -14.49 15.17 9.64
CA ARG A 67 -15.53 16.14 9.95
C ARG A 67 -16.29 15.69 11.19
N GLN A 68 -16.44 16.57 12.17
CA GLN A 68 -17.27 16.32 13.34
C GLN A 68 -18.76 16.43 12.98
N ASN A 69 -19.61 15.60 13.58
CA ASN A 69 -21.03 15.55 13.24
C ASN A 69 -21.70 16.92 13.39
N ASN A 70 -22.52 17.31 12.41
CA ASN A 70 -23.29 18.55 12.37
C ASN A 70 -22.49 19.85 12.56
N SER A 71 -21.17 19.84 12.37
CA SER A 71 -20.34 21.06 12.41
C SER A 71 -19.57 21.28 11.10
N ARG A 72 -18.92 22.44 10.99
CA ARG A 72 -17.91 22.74 9.95
C ARG A 72 -16.48 22.49 10.46
N CYS A 73 -16.34 21.81 11.60
CA CYS A 73 -15.08 21.55 12.26
C CYS A 73 -14.50 20.20 11.84
N TYR A 74 -13.16 20.12 11.80
CA TYR A 74 -12.43 18.92 11.44
C TYR A 74 -11.42 18.59 12.53
N THR A 75 -11.25 17.30 12.80
CA THR A 75 -10.16 16.77 13.62
C THR A 75 -9.10 16.17 12.71
N ALA A 76 -7.85 16.58 12.92
CA ALA A 76 -6.69 16.05 12.21
C ALA A 76 -6.10 14.84 12.95
N SER A 77 -5.74 13.79 12.21
CA SER A 77 -5.06 12.61 12.77
C SER A 77 -4.16 11.96 11.71
N PHE A 78 -3.12 11.25 12.15
CA PHE A 78 -2.33 10.42 11.26
C PHE A 78 -2.94 9.02 11.12
N ARG A 79 -2.92 8.48 9.90
CA ARG A 79 -3.26 7.09 9.62
C ARG A 79 -2.08 6.38 8.97
N LEU A 80 -1.73 5.22 9.51
CA LEU A 80 -0.78 4.31 8.90
C LEU A 80 -1.46 3.62 7.72
N VAL A 81 -0.87 3.73 6.54
CA VAL A 81 -1.41 3.21 5.27
C VAL A 81 -0.30 2.44 4.56
N ALA A 82 -0.61 1.22 4.11
CA ALA A 82 0.28 0.48 3.24
C ALA A 82 0.26 1.08 1.83
N VAL A 83 1.40 1.56 1.32
CA VAL A 83 1.50 2.24 0.02
C VAL A 83 2.07 1.37 -1.09
N GLY A 84 2.61 0.20 -0.75
CA GLY A 84 3.16 -0.77 -1.67
C GLY A 84 3.71 -1.97 -0.91
N CYS A 85 4.35 -2.90 -1.62
CA CYS A 85 5.11 -3.99 -1.03
C CYS A 85 6.54 -3.98 -1.57
N THR A 86 7.46 -4.49 -0.76
CA THR A 86 8.88 -4.65 -1.13
C THR A 86 9.36 -6.04 -0.77
N SER A 87 10.34 -6.51 -1.54
CA SER A 87 11.06 -7.75 -1.27
C SER A 87 12.21 -7.44 -0.33
N VAL A 88 12.32 -8.20 0.76
CA VAL A 88 13.41 -8.09 1.73
C VAL A 88 14.17 -9.40 1.81
N ARG A 89 15.48 -9.27 1.99
CA ARG A 89 16.37 -10.39 2.30
C ARG A 89 16.63 -10.35 3.79
N GLU A 90 16.51 -11.49 4.46
CA GLU A 90 17.01 -11.62 5.83
C GLU A 90 18.52 -11.35 5.81
N ALA A 91 19.01 -10.45 6.66
CA ALA A 91 20.44 -10.27 6.82
C ALA A 91 20.98 -11.48 7.58
N THR A 92 21.87 -12.26 6.95
CA THR A 92 22.70 -13.22 7.67
C THR A 92 23.57 -12.45 8.66
N SER A 93 23.38 -12.75 9.95
CA SER A 93 24.13 -12.17 11.07
C SER A 93 25.58 -12.63 11.09
#